data_AF-A0A2U1N3H7-F1
#
_entry.id   AF-A0A2U1N3H7-F1
#
_cell.length_a   1.000
_cell.length_b   1.000
_cell.length_c   1.000
_cell.angle_alpha   90.00
_cell.angle_beta   90.00
_cell.angle_gamma   90.00
#
_symmetry.space_group_name_H-M   'P 1'
#
loop_
_entity.id
_entity.type
_entity.pdbx_description
1 polymer ?
#
loop_
_entity_poly.entity_id
_entity_poly.type
_entity_poly.pdbx_seq_one_letter_code
_entity_poly.pdbx_strand_id
1 'polypeptide(L)'
;MCMDCYRLYGDVYVETALLGFYTKVGDMRTAHKVFDEISERNVVSWNSMIDGYLRLEDLAMAEGLFSSMTNKDVVSWNSMVSGYLRNGDMDKALSLFQEMPERKLSSWNAMISGYVECGDVESARELFSKMDKKDHLL
;
A
#
# COMPACT_ATOMS: atom_id res chain seq x y z
N MET A 1 13.33 1.57 31.06
CA MET A 1 13.43 0.13 30.72
C MET A 1 14.28 0.06 29.46
N CYS A 2 15.52 -0.44 29.57
CA CYS A 2 16.53 -0.36 28.51
C CYS A 2 16.14 -1.21 27.29
N MET A 3 16.14 -0.58 26.11
CA MET A 3 15.92 -1.23 24.81
C MET A 3 17.08 -2.16 24.40
N ASP A 4 18.23 -2.09 25.08
CA ASP A 4 19.41 -2.92 24.80
C ASP A 4 19.20 -4.42 25.05
N CYS A 5 18.14 -4.84 25.76
CA CYS A 5 17.84 -6.25 25.97
C CYS A 5 17.09 -6.93 24.81
N TYR A 6 16.49 -6.18 23.86
CA TYR A 6 15.79 -6.79 22.72
C TYR A 6 16.71 -7.26 21.60
N ARG A 7 17.98 -6.85 21.63
CA ARG A 7 19.01 -7.20 20.63
C ARG A 7 19.50 -8.66 20.66
N LEU A 8 19.08 -9.47 21.64
CA LEU A 8 19.72 -10.76 21.90
C LEU A 8 18.89 -12.02 21.64
N TYR A 9 17.62 -11.94 21.20
CA TYR A 9 16.89 -13.14 20.77
C TYR A 9 15.98 -12.79 19.59
N GLY A 10 16.33 -13.32 18.43
CA GLY A 10 15.66 -13.03 17.17
C GLY A 10 14.23 -13.56 17.12
N ASP A 11 13.39 -12.82 16.40
CA ASP A 11 12.85 -13.33 15.14
C ASP A 11 12.36 -12.11 14.34
N VAL A 12 12.70 -12.04 13.05
CA VAL A 12 12.17 -11.03 12.10
C VAL A 12 10.62 -11.01 12.11
N TYR A 13 10.02 -12.11 12.57
CA TYR A 13 8.59 -12.27 12.82
C TYR A 13 8.02 -11.39 13.94
N VAL A 14 8.76 -11.18 15.03
CA VAL A 14 8.26 -10.36 16.16
C VAL A 14 8.17 -8.90 15.75
N GLU A 15 9.10 -8.42 14.93
CA GLU A 15 9.15 -7.03 14.48
C GLU A 15 7.98 -6.70 13.55
N THR A 16 7.63 -7.57 12.60
CA THR A 16 6.47 -7.36 11.72
C THR A 16 5.14 -7.45 12.49
N ALA A 17 5.06 -8.34 13.48
CA ALA A 17 3.88 -8.48 14.34
C ALA A 17 3.70 -7.26 15.27
N LEU A 18 4.78 -6.77 15.86
CA LEU A 18 4.78 -5.53 16.65
C LEU A 18 4.42 -4.33 15.79
N LEU A 19 4.98 -4.26 14.58
CA LEU A 19 4.62 -3.23 13.60
C LEU A 19 3.13 -3.25 13.30
N GLY A 20 2.57 -4.41 12.96
CA GLY A 20 1.14 -4.59 12.72
C GLY A 20 0.27 -4.25 13.93
N PHE A 21 0.74 -4.52 15.14
CA PHE A 21 0.08 -4.09 16.37
C PHE A 21 0.06 -2.56 16.48
N TYR A 22 1.21 -1.89 16.35
CA TYR A 22 1.30 -0.43 16.50
C TYR A 22 0.56 0.33 15.38
N THR A 23 0.63 -0.14 14.13
CA THR A 23 -0.14 0.47 13.03
C THR A 23 -1.65 0.31 13.22
N LYS A 24 -2.10 -0.76 13.90
CA LYS A 24 -3.51 -0.99 14.21
C LYS A 24 -4.00 -0.17 15.41
N VAL A 25 -3.13 0.08 16.39
CA VAL A 25 -3.39 0.97 17.53
C VAL A 25 -3.30 2.45 17.13
N GLY A 26 -2.69 2.76 15.98
CA GLY A 26 -2.57 4.12 15.45
C GLY A 26 -1.35 4.89 15.97
N ASP A 27 -0.48 4.25 16.76
CA ASP A 27 0.78 4.85 17.19
C ASP A 27 1.84 4.71 16.08
N MET A 28 1.65 5.50 15.02
CA MET A 28 2.57 5.49 13.88
C MET A 28 3.97 6.02 14.22
N ARG A 29 4.12 6.78 15.32
CA ARG A 29 5.42 7.25 15.78
C ARG A 29 6.27 6.10 16.31
N THR A 30 5.69 5.25 17.14
CA THR A 30 6.38 4.04 17.64
C THR A 30 6.54 3.01 16.53
N ALA A 31 5.52 2.83 15.67
CA ALA A 31 5.62 1.96 14.50
C ALA A 31 6.80 2.34 13.60
N HIS A 32 6.99 3.63 13.32
CA HIS A 32 8.11 4.11 12.49
C HIS A 32 9.47 3.86 13.14
N LYS A 33 9.60 4.04 14.46
CA LYS A 33 10.85 3.71 15.17
C LYS A 33 11.18 2.22 15.07
N VAL A 34 10.18 1.36 15.33
CA VAL A 34 10.34 -0.09 15.20
C VAL A 34 10.74 -0.42 13.76
N PHE A 35 10.09 0.18 12.77
CA PHE A 35 10.41 0.02 11.36
C PHE A 35 11.85 0.44 11.00
N ASP A 36 12.34 1.52 11.61
CA ASP A 36 13.71 1.99 11.42
C ASP A 36 14.75 1.02 12.00
N GLU A 37 14.40 0.29 13.06
CA GLU A 37 15.25 -0.70 13.74
C GLU A 37 15.29 -2.06 13.02
N ILE A 38 14.33 -2.36 12.13
CA ILE A 38 14.32 -3.60 11.34
C ILE A 38 15.54 -3.62 10.41
N SER A 39 16.43 -4.59 10.60
CA SER A 39 17.67 -4.74 9.83
C SER A 39 17.42 -5.08 8.35
N GLU A 40 16.44 -5.96 8.08
CA GLU A 40 16.02 -6.35 6.74
C GLU A 40 14.51 -6.18 6.56
N ARG A 41 14.11 -5.01 6.07
CA ARG A 41 12.70 -4.70 5.79
C ARG A 41 12.21 -5.50 4.59
N ASN A 42 11.27 -6.40 4.82
CA ASN A 42 10.59 -7.15 3.78
C ASN A 42 9.32 -6.42 3.29
N VAL A 43 8.74 -6.89 2.19
CA VAL A 43 7.54 -6.32 1.56
C VAL A 43 6.36 -6.17 2.54
N VAL A 44 6.19 -7.11 3.47
CA VAL A 44 5.11 -7.08 4.47
C VAL A 44 5.27 -5.90 5.44
N SER A 45 6.50 -5.63 5.90
CA SER A 45 6.77 -4.50 6.80
C SER A 45 6.50 -3.14 6.13
N TRP A 46 6.91 -2.98 4.86
CA TRP A 46 6.61 -1.79 4.06
C TRP A 46 5.10 -1.59 3.87
N ASN A 47 4.39 -2.64 3.44
CA ASN A 47 2.95 -2.59 3.20
C ASN A 47 2.18 -2.25 4.48
N SER A 48 2.60 -2.78 5.62
CA SER A 48 1.99 -2.46 6.92
C SER A 48 2.15 -0.99 7.29
N MET A 49 3.32 -0.39 7.03
CA MET A 49 3.56 1.04 7.31
C MET A 49 2.78 1.94 6.36
N ILE A 50 2.79 1.62 5.07
CA ILE A 50 2.02 2.36 4.05
C ILE A 50 0.54 2.34 4.41
N ASP A 51 -0.04 1.17 4.66
CA ASP A 51 -1.44 1.02 5.06
C ASP A 51 -1.75 1.75 6.38
N GLY A 52 -0.84 1.72 7.35
CA GLY A 52 -0.93 2.50 8.59
C GLY A 52 -1.07 4.00 8.35
N TYR A 53 -0.21 4.57 7.50
CA TYR A 53 -0.28 6.00 7.16
C TYR A 53 -1.49 6.35 6.30
N LEU A 54 -1.87 5.50 5.36
CA LEU A 54 -3.08 5.68 4.56
C LEU A 54 -4.36 5.68 5.41
N ARG A 55 -4.41 4.88 6.49
CA ARG A 55 -5.53 4.91 7.45
C ARG A 55 -5.60 6.19 8.28
N LEU A 56 -4.47 6.85 8.50
CA LEU A 56 -4.41 8.16 9.17
C LEU A 56 -4.53 9.33 8.19
N GLU A 57 -4.85 9.07 6.92
CA GLU A 57 -4.95 10.06 5.84
C GLU A 57 -3.65 10.85 5.60
N ASP A 58 -2.51 10.33 6.09
CA ASP A 58 -1.19 10.91 5.86
C ASP A 58 -0.59 10.32 4.57
N LEU A 59 -1.15 10.77 3.45
CA LEU A 59 -0.75 10.31 2.12
C LEU A 59 0.71 10.66 1.80
N ALA A 60 1.22 11.78 2.32
CA ALA A 60 2.59 12.22 2.09
C ALA A 60 3.63 11.24 2.68
N MET A 61 3.40 10.78 3.92
CA MET A 61 4.28 9.77 4.53
C MET A 61 4.15 8.42 3.81
N ALA A 62 2.95 8.02 3.41
CA ALA A 62 2.72 6.81 2.62
C ALA A 62 3.45 6.85 1.27
N GLU A 63 3.36 7.96 0.53
CA GLU A 63 4.07 8.21 -0.73
C GLU A 63 5.60 8.13 -0.56
N GLY A 64 6.13 8.71 0.52
CA GLY A 64 7.56 8.67 0.84
C GLY A 64 8.06 7.25 1.06
N LEU A 65 7.33 6.46 1.87
CA LEU A 65 7.66 5.06 2.12
C LEU A 65 7.56 4.23 0.85
N PHE A 66 6.47 4.37 0.10
CA PHE A 66 6.29 3.67 -1.16
C PHE A 66 7.43 3.97 -2.13
N SER A 67 7.83 5.24 -2.27
CA SER A 67 8.94 5.64 -3.14
C SER A 67 10.26 4.98 -2.72
N SER A 68 10.54 4.91 -1.42
CA SER A 68 11.76 4.30 -0.88
C SER A 68 11.82 2.77 -0.96
N MET A 69 10.68 2.11 -1.18
CA MET A 69 10.61 0.65 -1.33
C MET A 69 11.28 0.20 -2.63
N THR A 70 12.35 -0.58 -2.52
CA THR A 70 13.13 -1.04 -3.70
C THR A 70 12.42 -2.12 -4.51
N ASN A 71 11.65 -2.99 -3.86
CA ASN A 71 10.91 -4.08 -4.51
C ASN A 71 9.41 -3.99 -4.16
N LYS A 72 8.66 -3.33 -5.03
CA LYS A 72 7.21 -3.09 -4.89
C LYS A 72 6.43 -4.26 -5.47
N ASP A 73 5.54 -4.85 -4.68
CA ASP A 73 4.64 -5.91 -5.14
C ASP A 73 3.24 -5.34 -5.48
N VAL A 74 2.38 -6.17 -6.06
CA VAL A 74 1.01 -5.75 -6.45
C VAL A 74 0.22 -5.22 -5.25
N VAL A 75 0.47 -5.71 -4.04
CA VAL A 75 -0.19 -5.22 -2.82
C VAL A 75 0.21 -3.78 -2.54
N SER A 76 1.52 -3.46 -2.54
CA SER A 76 2.02 -2.10 -2.32
C SER A 76 1.42 -1.07 -3.30
N TRP A 77 1.35 -1.43 -4.59
CA TRP A 77 0.74 -0.60 -5.62
C TRP A 77 -0.76 -0.41 -5.40
N ASN A 78 -1.49 -1.49 -5.13
CA ASN A 78 -2.94 -1.43 -4.90
C ASN A 78 -3.29 -0.62 -3.65
N SER A 79 -2.47 -0.71 -2.59
CA SER A 79 -2.64 0.10 -1.38
C SER A 79 -2.53 1.58 -1.70
N MET A 80 -1.49 2.00 -2.44
CA MET A 80 -1.33 3.40 -2.84
C MET A 80 -2.47 3.88 -3.75
N VAL A 81 -2.83 3.10 -4.77
CA VAL A 81 -3.97 3.41 -5.65
C VAL A 81 -5.25 3.64 -4.84
N SER A 82 -5.58 2.71 -3.94
CA SER A 82 -6.76 2.83 -3.07
C SER A 82 -6.67 4.04 -2.13
N GLY A 83 -5.47 4.36 -1.65
CA GLY A 83 -5.21 5.55 -0.86
C GLY A 83 -5.56 6.85 -1.59
N TYR A 84 -5.10 6.99 -2.83
CA TYR A 84 -5.43 8.15 -3.67
C TYR A 84 -6.92 8.23 -4.01
N LEU A 85 -7.54 7.09 -4.35
CA LEU A 85 -8.98 7.02 -4.62
C LEU A 85 -9.81 7.50 -3.43
N ARG A 86 -9.47 7.06 -2.21
CA ARG A 86 -10.13 7.49 -0.98
C ARG A 86 -9.94 8.97 -0.67
N ASN A 87 -8.79 9.53 -1.06
CA ASN A 87 -8.52 10.96 -0.95
C ASN A 87 -9.15 11.78 -2.08
N GLY A 88 -9.85 11.14 -3.03
CA GLY A 88 -10.47 11.78 -4.19
C GLY A 88 -9.49 12.20 -5.30
N ASP A 89 -8.22 11.80 -5.21
CA ASP A 89 -7.19 12.10 -6.21
C ASP A 89 -7.15 11.01 -7.29
N MET A 90 -8.18 11.01 -8.14
CA MET A 90 -8.35 10.03 -9.21
C MET A 90 -7.21 10.05 -10.23
N ASP A 91 -6.67 11.25 -10.51
CA ASP A 91 -5.60 11.44 -11.50
C ASP A 91 -4.31 10.75 -11.04
N LYS A 92 -3.90 10.93 -9.78
CA LYS A 92 -2.74 10.21 -9.24
C LYS A 92 -2.99 8.71 -9.11
N ALA A 93 -4.20 8.30 -8.71
CA ALA A 93 -4.57 6.89 -8.66
C ALA A 93 -4.41 6.22 -10.04
N LEU A 94 -4.89 6.88 -11.09
CA LEU A 94 -4.75 6.41 -12.47
C LEU A 94 -3.29 6.40 -12.93
N SER A 95 -2.51 7.44 -12.61
CA SER A 95 -1.07 7.48 -12.96
C SER A 95 -0.33 6.28 -12.36
N LEU A 96 -0.50 6.03 -11.06
CA LEU A 96 0.12 4.86 -10.42
C LEU A 96 -0.37 3.55 -11.02
N PHE A 97 -1.67 3.43 -11.28
CA PHE A 97 -2.23 2.25 -11.93
C PHE A 97 -1.60 2.02 -13.33
N GLN A 98 -1.27 3.08 -14.07
CA GLN A 98 -0.58 3.00 -15.37
C GLN A 98 0.92 2.69 -15.25
N GLU A 99 1.56 3.03 -14.14
CA GLU A 99 2.95 2.69 -13.86
C GLU A 99 3.14 1.25 -13.37
N MET A 100 2.09 0.59 -12.86
CA MET A 100 2.16 -0.80 -12.40
C MET A 100 2.77 -1.74 -13.45
N PRO A 101 3.90 -2.43 -13.16
CA PRO A 101 4.51 -3.38 -14.09
C PRO A 101 3.61 -4.57 -14.39
N GLU A 102 2.98 -5.11 -13.35
CA GLU A 102 2.01 -6.21 -13.40
C GLU A 102 0.70 -5.74 -12.78
N ARG A 103 -0.43 -6.04 -13.43
CA ARG A 103 -1.78 -5.74 -12.92
C ARG A 103 -2.55 -7.03 -12.78
N LYS A 104 -3.17 -7.21 -11.61
CA LYS A 104 -4.08 -8.33 -11.35
C LYS A 104 -5.52 -7.83 -11.39
N LEU A 105 -6.48 -8.77 -11.43
CA LEU A 105 -7.91 -8.44 -11.34
C LEU A 105 -8.22 -7.54 -10.13
N SER A 106 -7.52 -7.73 -9.00
CA SER A 106 -7.64 -6.86 -7.83
C SER A 106 -7.26 -5.40 -8.12
N SER A 107 -6.24 -5.14 -8.93
CA SER A 107 -5.83 -3.80 -9.35
C SER A 107 -6.90 -3.13 -10.22
N TRP A 108 -7.46 -3.88 -11.19
CA TRP A 108 -8.53 -3.38 -12.06
C TRP A 108 -9.80 -3.08 -11.27
N ASN A 109 -10.20 -4.00 -10.40
CA ASN A 109 -11.38 -3.83 -9.55
C ASN A 109 -11.25 -2.60 -8.65
N ALA A 110 -10.08 -2.35 -8.06
CA ALA A 110 -9.85 -1.17 -7.24
C ALA A 110 -10.11 0.14 -8.02
N MET A 111 -9.56 0.27 -9.23
CA MET A 111 -9.79 1.45 -10.07
C MET A 111 -11.24 1.58 -10.55
N ILE A 112 -11.86 0.48 -10.97
CA ILE A 112 -13.26 0.48 -11.43
C ILE A 112 -14.19 0.91 -10.28
N SER A 113 -14.00 0.34 -9.08
CA SER A 113 -14.75 0.73 -7.90
C SER A 113 -14.55 2.21 -7.56
N GLY A 114 -13.32 2.71 -7.62
CA GLY A 114 -13.02 4.12 -7.42
C GLY A 114 -13.79 5.04 -8.38
N TYR A 115 -13.78 4.74 -9.69
CA TYR A 115 -14.53 5.54 -10.67
C TYR A 115 -16.04 5.50 -10.42
N VAL A 116 -16.60 4.35 -10.05
CA VAL A 116 -18.02 4.20 -9.70
C VAL A 116 -18.36 5.04 -8.47
N GLU A 117 -17.53 5.02 -7.43
CA GLU A 117 -17.73 5.81 -6.21
C GLU A 117 -17.68 7.33 -6.47
N CYS A 118 -16.84 7.78 -7.41
CA CYS A 118 -16.80 9.18 -7.85
C CYS A 118 -17.91 9.54 -8.86
N GLY A 119 -18.75 8.58 -9.26
CA GLY A 119 -19.85 8.78 -10.22
C GLY A 119 -19.42 8.85 -11.69
N ASP A 120 -18.14 8.60 -12.00
CA ASP A 120 -17.63 8.54 -13.37
C ASP A 120 -17.78 7.13 -13.95
N VAL A 121 -19.03 6.77 -14.23
CA VAL A 121 -19.41 5.46 -14.76
C VAL A 121 -18.84 5.21 -16.16
N GLU A 122 -18.59 6.26 -16.94
CA GLU A 122 -18.05 6.11 -18.30
C GLU A 122 -16.59 5.64 -18.25
N SER A 123 -15.75 6.29 -17.45
CA SER A 123 -14.36 5.86 -17.23
C SER A 123 -14.29 4.45 -16.64
N ALA A 124 -15.20 4.10 -15.71
CA ALA A 124 -15.31 2.75 -15.16
C ALA A 124 -15.59 1.71 -16.25
N ARG A 125 -16.54 2.01 -17.16
CA ARG A 125 -16.92 1.12 -18.27
C ARG A 125 -15.80 0.96 -19.29
N GLU A 126 -15.12 2.05 -19.63
CA GLU A 126 -13.96 2.01 -20.51
C GLU A 126 -12.85 1.12 -19.94
N LEU A 127 -12.59 1.25 -18.63
CA LEU A 127 -11.56 0.48 -17.96
C LEU A 127 -11.92 -1.01 -17.88
N PHE A 128 -13.18 -1.34 -17.57
CA PHE A 128 -13.71 -2.71 -17.60
C PHE A 128 -13.55 -3.34 -19.00
N SER A 129 -13.87 -2.60 -20.05
CA SER A 129 -13.74 -3.08 -21.44
C SER A 129 -12.29 -3.36 -21.84
N LYS A 130 -11.31 -2.67 -21.23
CA LYS A 130 -9.87 -2.92 -21.43
C LYS A 130 -9.40 -4.19 -20.70
N MET A 131 -10.04 -4.55 -19.58
CA MET A 131 -9.76 -5.78 -18.84
C MET A 131 -10.18 -7.01 -19.65
N ASP A 132 -11.41 -7.04 -20.19
CA ASP A 132 -11.93 -8.16 -20.98
C ASP A 132 -11.05 -8.51 -22.20
N LYS A 133 -10.42 -7.50 -22.80
CA LYS A 133 -9.50 -7.69 -23.94
C LYS A 133 -8.18 -8.34 -23.56
N LYS A 134 -7.75 -8.25 -22.29
CA LYS A 134 -6.52 -8.89 -21.79
C LYS A 134 -6.75 -10.33 -21.34
N ASP A 135 -7.92 -10.64 -20.79
CA ASP A 135 -8.24 -11.99 -20.31
C ASP A 135 -8.46 -13.00 -21.46
N HIS A 136 -8.71 -12.53 -22.69
CA HIS A 136 -8.77 -13.38 -23.89
C HIS A 136 -7.40 -13.66 -24.56
N LEU A 137 -6.29 -13.19 -23.98
CA LEU A 137 -4.94 -13.36 -24.54
C LEU A 137 -4.01 -14.26 -23.69
N LEU A 138 -4.59 -15.08 -22.80
CA LEU A 138 -3.90 -16.18 -22.12
C LEU A 138 -4.48 -17.53 -22.55
#